data_AF-A0A3N1YCV3-F1
#
_entry.id   AF-A0A3N1YCV3-F1
#
_cell.length_a   1.000
_cell.length_b   1.000
_cell.length_c   1.000
_cell.angle_alpha   90.00
_cell.angle_beta   90.00
_cell.angle_gamma   90.00
#
_symmetry.space_group_name_H-M   'P 1'
#
loop_
_entity.id
_entity.type
_entity.pdbx_description
1 polymer ?
#
loop_
_entity_poly.entity_id
_entity_poly.type
_entity_poly.pdbx_seq_one_letter_code
_entity_poly.pdbx_strand_id
1 'polypeptide(L)'
;MSSVAEKLQKKAKRPVGTRQVRLRLVYVDFWSMVKLSFLIALAGSIVIVVATALVWVILNQTGVFTQVDALLKDVTGQNSYSIMDQFSLGQVLGFSIVVGILNVVVGTVLGAIVSVLYNLSVRITGGLLVGFTNN
;
A
#
# COMPACT_ATOMS: atom_id res chain seq x y z
N MET A 1 12.16 -32.88 55.21
CA MET A 1 12.72 -31.52 55.19
C MET A 1 12.97 -31.16 53.73
N SER A 2 12.10 -30.38 53.10
CA SER A 2 12.28 -30.01 51.69
C SER A 2 13.51 -29.11 51.56
N SER A 3 14.45 -29.58 50.75
CA SER A 3 15.74 -28.94 50.53
C SER A 3 15.53 -27.54 49.99
N VAL A 4 16.32 -26.59 50.49
CA VAL A 4 16.32 -25.19 50.04
C VAL A 4 16.48 -25.10 48.51
N ALA A 5 17.14 -26.10 47.90
CA ALA A 5 17.25 -26.28 46.45
C ALA A 5 15.90 -26.40 45.72
N GLU A 6 14.92 -27.09 46.30
CA GLU A 6 13.59 -27.29 45.70
C GLU A 6 12.74 -26.01 45.75
N LYS A 7 12.90 -25.22 46.84
CA LYS A 7 12.28 -23.88 46.94
C LYS A 7 12.89 -22.87 45.97
N LEU A 8 14.18 -23.01 45.63
CA LEU A 8 14.85 -22.17 44.64
C LEU A 8 14.49 -22.58 43.20
N GLN A 9 14.40 -23.87 42.90
CA GLN A 9 13.94 -24.37 41.58
C GLN A 9 12.50 -23.95 41.25
N LYS A 10 11.60 -23.97 42.25
CA LYS A 10 10.20 -23.53 42.06
C LYS A 10 10.07 -22.03 41.78
N LYS A 11 11.04 -21.21 42.20
CA LYS A 11 11.08 -19.76 41.92
C LYS A 11 11.61 -19.45 40.51
N ALA A 12 12.44 -20.33 39.93
CA ALA A 12 13.02 -20.16 38.60
C ALA A 12 12.05 -20.50 37.45
N LYS A 13 10.99 -21.29 37.73
CA LYS A 13 10.03 -21.78 36.72
C LYS A 13 8.72 -21.00 36.70
N ARG A 14 8.74 -19.70 37.02
CA ARG A 14 7.59 -18.82 36.77
C ARG A 14 7.59 -18.50 35.27
N PRO A 15 6.58 -18.92 34.48
CA PRO A 15 6.46 -18.45 33.11
C PRO A 15 6.40 -16.92 33.17
N VAL A 16 7.25 -16.26 32.39
CA VAL A 16 7.22 -14.82 32.22
C VAL A 16 5.88 -14.51 31.59
N GLY A 17 4.88 -14.16 32.41
CA GLY A 17 3.57 -13.81 31.92
C GLY A 17 3.70 -12.65 30.95
N THR A 18 3.09 -12.78 29.77
CA THR A 18 3.10 -11.78 28.69
C THR A 18 2.55 -10.48 29.26
N ARG A 19 3.43 -9.56 29.66
CA ARG A 19 3.03 -8.30 30.28
C ARG A 19 2.63 -7.36 29.17
N GLN A 20 1.33 -7.07 29.08
CA GLN A 20 0.83 -6.02 28.19
C GLN A 20 1.31 -4.67 28.72
N VAL A 21 2.11 -3.97 27.92
CA VAL A 21 2.58 -2.61 28.22
C VAL A 21 1.93 -1.66 27.24
N ARG A 22 1.25 -0.64 27.76
CA ARG A 22 0.69 0.45 26.95
C ARG A 22 1.74 1.55 26.88
N LEU A 23 2.26 1.80 25.69
CA LEU A 23 3.19 2.90 25.42
C LEU A 23 2.49 3.94 24.54
N ARG A 24 3.05 5.14 24.50
CA ARG A 24 2.59 6.18 23.56
C ARG A 24 3.59 6.27 22.42
N LEU A 25 3.12 6.20 21.18
CA LEU A 25 3.90 6.55 20.01
C LEU A 25 4.03 8.07 20.00
N VAL A 26 5.22 8.56 20.35
CA VAL A 26 5.51 9.99 20.50
C VAL A 26 6.31 10.53 19.31
N TYR A 27 7.00 9.66 18.59
CA TYR A 27 7.86 10.05 17.48
C TYR A 27 7.86 8.98 16.40
N VAL A 28 7.88 9.46 15.16
CA VAL A 28 8.03 8.63 13.97
C VAL A 28 9.25 9.13 13.21
N ASP A 29 10.20 8.22 12.99
CA ASP A 29 11.43 8.52 12.25
C ASP A 29 11.16 8.68 10.75
N PHE A 30 11.81 9.69 10.15
CA PHE A 30 11.66 10.03 8.73
C PHE A 30 12.08 8.86 7.83
N TRP A 31 13.22 8.23 8.13
CA TRP A 31 13.75 7.14 7.32
C TRP A 31 12.86 5.90 7.41
N SER A 32 12.30 5.62 8.60
CA SER A 32 11.34 4.53 8.74
C SER A 32 10.09 4.75 7.89
N MET A 33 9.55 5.97 7.84
CA MET A 33 8.36 6.26 7.04
C MET A 33 8.63 6.21 5.53
N VAL A 34 9.80 6.69 5.08
CA VAL A 34 10.19 6.60 3.66
C VAL A 34 10.27 5.14 3.19
N LYS A 35 10.86 4.25 4.00
CA LYS A 35 10.94 2.82 3.65
C LYS A 35 9.57 2.16 3.62
N LEU A 36 8.74 2.44 4.62
CA LEU A 36 7.39 1.87 4.71
C LEU A 36 6.48 2.38 3.58
N SER A 37 6.51 3.69 3.30
CA SER A 37 5.71 4.29 2.23
C SER A 37 6.17 3.82 0.86
N PHE A 38 7.46 3.65 0.64
CA PHE A 38 7.99 3.07 -0.59
C PHE A 38 7.44 1.65 -0.82
N LEU A 39 7.44 0.79 0.19
CA LEU A 39 6.90 -0.58 0.08
C LEU A 39 5.40 -0.59 -0.20
N ILE A 40 4.63 0.25 0.49
CA ILE A 40 3.17 0.36 0.27
C ILE A 40 2.89 0.91 -1.14
N ALA A 41 3.59 1.95 -1.55
CA ALA A 41 3.38 2.56 -2.86
C ALA A 41 3.80 1.63 -4.01
N LEU A 42 4.84 0.82 -3.80
CA LEU A 42 5.25 -0.24 -4.73
C LEU A 42 4.19 -1.34 -4.85
N ALA A 43 3.67 -1.82 -3.72
CA ALA A 43 2.57 -2.79 -3.73
C ALA A 43 1.33 -2.21 -4.44
N GLY A 44 0.95 -0.96 -4.13
CA GLY A 44 -0.15 -0.27 -4.79
C GLY A 44 0.07 -0.09 -6.30
N SER A 45 1.29 0.20 -6.73
CA SER A 45 1.65 0.31 -8.15
C SER A 45 1.43 -1.00 -8.90
N ILE A 46 1.85 -2.13 -8.32
CA ILE A 46 1.61 -3.46 -8.92
C ILE A 46 0.10 -3.74 -9.01
N VAL A 47 -0.65 -3.42 -7.96
CA VAL A 47 -2.12 -3.58 -7.96
C VAL A 47 -2.77 -2.74 -9.07
N ILE A 48 -2.34 -1.49 -9.28
CA ILE A 48 -2.86 -0.63 -10.35
C ILE A 48 -2.61 -1.24 -11.73
N VAL A 49 -1.41 -1.77 -11.98
CA VAL A 49 -1.08 -2.42 -13.26
C VAL A 49 -1.95 -3.64 -13.50
N VAL A 50 -2.08 -4.52 -12.50
CA VAL A 50 -2.92 -5.71 -12.61
C VAL A 50 -4.39 -5.34 -12.78
N ALA A 51 -4.89 -4.36 -12.01
CA ALA A 51 -6.26 -3.88 -12.13
C ALA A 51 -6.53 -3.31 -13.52
N THR A 52 -5.60 -2.52 -14.08
CA THR A 52 -5.71 -1.97 -15.43
C THR A 52 -5.75 -3.08 -16.48
N ALA A 53 -4.89 -4.10 -16.33
CA ALA A 53 -4.88 -5.27 -17.20
C ALA A 53 -6.23 -5.98 -17.22
N LEU A 54 -6.80 -6.24 -16.03
CA LEU A 54 -8.10 -6.89 -15.88
C LEU A 54 -9.24 -6.05 -16.48
N VAL A 55 -9.25 -4.74 -16.22
CA VAL A 55 -10.24 -3.83 -16.80
C VAL A 55 -10.18 -3.87 -18.33
N TRP A 56 -8.98 -3.81 -18.92
CA TRP A 56 -8.82 -3.88 -20.37
C TRP A 56 -9.36 -5.19 -20.95
N VAL A 57 -9.07 -6.33 -20.31
CA VAL A 57 -9.57 -7.64 -20.74
C VAL A 57 -11.09 -7.69 -20.71
N ILE A 58 -11.71 -7.16 -19.65
CA ILE A 58 -13.18 -7.12 -19.52
C ILE A 58 -13.79 -6.23 -20.61
N LEU A 59 -13.22 -5.06 -20.87
CA LEU A 59 -13.68 -4.15 -21.93
C LEU A 59 -13.58 -4.78 -23.33
N ASN A 60 -12.52 -5.56 -23.57
CA ASN A 60 -12.34 -6.28 -24.82
C ASN A 60 -13.35 -7.42 -24.97
N GLN A 61 -13.58 -8.21 -23.91
CA GLN A 61 -14.54 -9.32 -23.94
C GLN A 61 -15.99 -8.85 -24.12
N THR A 62 -16.35 -7.71 -23.52
CA THR A 62 -17.69 -7.12 -23.62
C THR A 62 -17.93 -6.41 -24.96
N GLY A 63 -16.91 -6.32 -25.83
CA GLY A 63 -17.03 -5.64 -27.12
C GLY A 63 -17.25 -4.13 -26.99
N VAL A 64 -16.82 -3.51 -25.89
CA VAL A 64 -16.97 -2.06 -25.72
C VAL A 64 -16.18 -1.32 -26.81
N PHE A 65 -14.96 -1.77 -27.11
CA PHE A 65 -14.14 -1.16 -28.17
C PHE A 65 -14.82 -1.20 -29.54
N THR A 66 -15.53 -2.28 -29.88
CA THR A 66 -16.22 -2.39 -31.18
C THR A 66 -17.46 -1.49 -31.25
N GLN A 67 -18.19 -1.32 -30.14
CA GLN A 67 -19.31 -0.39 -30.07
C GLN A 67 -18.86 1.06 -30.23
N VAL A 68 -17.75 1.44 -29.57
CA VAL A 68 -17.22 2.80 -29.69
C VAL A 68 -16.67 3.06 -31.10
N ASP A 69 -16.02 2.07 -31.73
CA ASP A 69 -15.59 2.15 -33.14
C ASP A 69 -16.77 2.38 -34.09
N ALA A 70 -17.91 1.71 -33.87
CA ALA A 70 -19.12 1.91 -34.67
C ALA A 70 -19.67 3.33 -34.53
N LEU A 71 -19.78 3.84 -33.29
CA LEU A 71 -20.24 5.21 -33.02
C LEU A 71 -19.31 6.27 -33.63
N LEU A 72 -17.99 6.05 -33.57
CA LEU A 72 -17.04 6.99 -34.17
C LEU A 72 -17.20 7.03 -35.70
N LYS A 73 -17.38 5.88 -36.34
CA LYS A 73 -17.60 5.79 -37.78
C LYS A 73 -18.89 6.51 -38.21
N ASP A 74 -19.96 6.36 -37.42
CA ASP A 74 -21.24 7.03 -37.69
C ASP A 74 -21.13 8.55 -37.58
N VAL A 75 -20.32 9.06 -36.65
CA VAL A 75 -20.16 10.52 -36.41
C VAL A 75 -19.16 11.16 -37.36
N THR A 76 -18.05 10.49 -37.68
CA THR A 76 -16.95 11.08 -38.49
C THR A 76 -17.01 10.71 -39.97
N GLY A 77 -17.78 9.68 -40.36
CA GLY A 77 -17.85 9.20 -41.74
C GLY A 77 -16.52 8.64 -42.29
N GLN A 78 -15.49 8.51 -41.44
CA GLN A 78 -14.17 8.03 -41.79
C GLN A 78 -14.03 6.55 -41.38
N ASN A 79 -13.82 5.68 -42.37
CA ASN A 79 -13.71 4.22 -42.17
C ASN A 79 -12.38 3.76 -41.55
N SER A 80 -11.41 4.65 -41.39
CA SER A 80 -10.00 4.32 -41.12
C SER A 80 -9.53 4.51 -39.67
N TYR A 81 -10.37 5.03 -38.77
CA TYR A 81 -10.02 5.14 -37.35
C TYR A 81 -10.55 3.92 -36.58
N SER A 82 -9.64 3.05 -36.12
CA SER A 82 -9.96 2.04 -35.10
C SER A 82 -9.33 2.45 -33.78
N ILE A 83 -10.14 2.52 -32.74
CA ILE A 83 -9.77 2.90 -31.38
C ILE A 83 -8.82 1.85 -30.79
N MET A 84 -8.87 0.61 -31.28
CA MET A 84 -7.98 -0.46 -30.87
C MET A 84 -6.51 -0.20 -31.21
N ASP A 85 -6.21 0.63 -32.22
CA ASP A 85 -4.83 1.03 -32.53
C ASP A 85 -4.27 2.02 -31.48
N GLN A 86 -5.10 2.91 -30.93
CA GLN A 86 -4.69 3.86 -29.88
C GLN A 86 -4.82 3.32 -28.45
N PHE A 87 -5.71 2.34 -28.22
CA PHE A 87 -5.97 1.72 -26.90
C PHE A 87 -5.62 0.23 -26.89
N SER A 88 -4.56 -0.14 -27.61
CA SER A 88 -4.03 -1.50 -27.59
C SER A 88 -3.62 -1.91 -26.17
N LEU A 89 -3.70 -3.21 -25.86
CA LEU A 89 -3.31 -3.76 -24.56
C LEU A 89 -1.90 -3.31 -24.16
N GLY A 90 -0.96 -3.32 -25.11
CA GLY A 90 0.42 -2.92 -24.87
C GLY A 90 0.55 -1.45 -24.47
N GLN A 91 -0.19 -0.56 -25.14
CA GLN A 91 -0.15 0.87 -24.85
C GLN A 91 -0.80 1.20 -23.51
N VAL A 92 -1.94 0.58 -23.20
CA VAL A 92 -2.65 0.78 -21.93
C VAL A 92 -1.86 0.22 -20.75
N LEU A 93 -1.24 -0.96 -20.90
CA LEU A 93 -0.32 -1.51 -19.88
C LEU A 93 0.93 -0.65 -19.72
N GLY A 94 1.54 -0.21 -20.83
CA GLY A 94 2.71 0.68 -20.80
C GLY A 94 2.41 1.98 -20.06
N PHE A 95 1.25 2.59 -20.33
CA PHE A 95 0.79 3.78 -19.61
C PHE A 95 0.57 3.49 -18.12
N SER A 96 -0.06 2.36 -17.78
CA SER A 96 -0.28 1.95 -16.39
C SER A 96 1.02 1.77 -15.61
N ILE A 97 2.08 1.24 -16.24
CA ILE A 97 3.40 1.13 -15.63
C ILE A 97 3.97 2.52 -15.30
N VAL A 98 3.86 3.49 -16.22
CA VAL A 98 4.32 4.87 -15.99
C VAL A 98 3.56 5.51 -14.82
N VAL A 99 2.23 5.34 -14.79
CA VAL A 99 1.38 5.80 -13.68
C VAL A 99 1.77 5.12 -12.37
N GLY A 100 2.06 3.82 -12.41
CA GLY A 100 2.53 3.05 -11.26
C GLY A 100 3.85 3.60 -10.71
N ILE A 101 4.81 3.90 -11.58
CA ILE A 101 6.09 4.52 -11.17
C ILE A 101 5.84 5.90 -10.52
N LEU A 102 4.99 6.73 -11.13
CA LEU A 102 4.61 8.02 -10.55
C LEU A 102 3.97 7.85 -9.17
N ASN A 103 3.09 6.87 -9.00
CA ASN A 103 2.49 6.55 -7.71
C ASN A 103 3.54 6.14 -6.66
N VAL A 104 4.56 5.36 -7.04
CA VAL A 104 5.66 5.01 -6.13
C VAL A 104 6.40 6.26 -5.66
N VAL A 105 6.76 7.14 -6.58
CA VAL A 105 7.49 8.38 -6.26
C VAL A 105 6.65 9.28 -5.36
N VAL A 106 5.40 9.56 -5.75
CA VAL A 106 4.49 10.43 -4.99
C VAL A 106 4.18 9.81 -3.62
N GLY A 107 3.86 8.52 -3.56
CA GLY A 107 3.57 7.82 -2.30
C GLY A 107 4.75 7.83 -1.33
N THR A 108 5.97 7.71 -1.84
CA THR A 108 7.19 7.78 -1.03
C THR A 108 7.34 9.17 -0.39
N VAL A 109 7.19 10.23 -1.20
CA VAL A 109 7.26 11.62 -0.73
C VAL A 109 6.13 11.94 0.26
N LEU A 110 4.92 11.46 0.01
CA LEU A 110 3.80 11.61 0.94
C LEU A 110 4.09 10.96 2.29
N GLY A 111 4.72 9.78 2.32
CA GLY A 111 5.13 9.14 3.58
C GLY A 111 6.11 9.98 4.40
N ALA A 112 7.08 10.61 3.73
CA ALA A 112 8.01 11.56 4.34
C ALA A 112 7.27 12.78 4.94
N ILE A 113 6.30 13.35 4.23
CA ILE A 113 5.49 14.46 4.73
C ILE A 113 4.66 14.03 5.94
N VAL A 114 4.05 12.85 5.89
CA VAL A 114 3.26 12.29 7.00
C VAL A 114 4.09 12.13 8.27
N SER A 115 5.37 11.75 8.17
CA SER A 115 6.24 11.65 9.35
C SER A 115 6.43 13.00 10.05
N VAL A 116 6.65 14.05 9.26
CA VAL A 116 6.82 15.42 9.78
C VAL A 116 5.53 15.93 10.39
N LEU A 117 4.40 15.74 9.71
CA LEU A 117 3.08 16.14 10.19
C LEU A 117 2.71 15.41 11.48
N TYR A 118 2.97 14.10 11.57
CA TYR A 118 2.74 13.32 12.78
C TYR A 118 3.55 13.85 13.96
N ASN A 119 4.85 14.08 13.76
CA ASN A 119 5.74 14.60 14.79
C ASN A 119 5.31 16.00 15.28
N LEU A 120 4.69 16.80 14.42
CA LEU A 120 4.09 18.09 14.80
C LEU A 120 2.79 17.90 15.59
N SER A 121 1.87 17.05 15.12
CA SER A 121 0.59 16.77 15.77
C SER A 121 0.77 16.21 17.19
N VAL A 122 1.75 15.33 17.40
CA VAL A 122 2.00 14.72 18.71
C VAL A 122 2.33 15.75 19.79
N ARG A 123 2.96 16.89 19.44
CA ARG A 123 3.26 17.96 20.41
C ARG A 123 2.00 18.53 21.06
N ILE A 124 0.86 18.44 20.36
CA ILE A 124 -0.44 18.94 20.82
C ILE A 124 -1.24 17.80 21.47
N THR A 125 -1.28 16.62 20.84
CA THR A 125 -2.16 15.52 21.27
C THR A 125 -1.53 14.59 22.33
N GLY A 126 -0.21 14.65 22.54
CA GLY A 126 0.50 13.81 23.50
C GLY A 126 0.70 12.36 23.06
N GLY A 127 0.60 12.06 21.75
CA GLY A 127 0.95 10.77 21.15
C GLY A 127 -0.22 9.78 21.00
N LEU A 128 -0.02 8.74 20.18
CA LEU A 128 -0.98 7.66 19.97
C LEU A 128 -0.75 6.53 20.98
N LEU A 129 -1.77 6.07 21.71
CA LEU A 129 -1.61 4.94 22.63
C LEU A 129 -1.52 3.62 21.84
N VAL A 130 -0.42 2.89 22.02
CA VAL A 130 -0.11 1.62 21.36
C VAL A 130 0.12 0.53 22.42
N GLY A 131 -0.47 -0.64 22.21
CA GLY A 131 -0.29 -1.80 23.09
C GLY A 131 0.81 -2.71 22.56
N PHE A 132 1.86 -2.91 23.34
CA PHE A 132 2.90 -3.90 23.06
C PHE A 132 2.78 -5.09 24.01
N THR A 133 3.07 -6.28 23.51
CA THR A 133 3.16 -7.52 24.29
C THR A 133 4.60 -8.03 24.22
N ASN A 134 5.20 -8.32 25.37
CA ASN A 134 6.54 -8.90 25.45
C ASN A 134 6.39 -10.42 25.57
N ASN A 135 6.87 -11.17 24.58
CA ASN A 135 6.85 -12.64 24.56
C ASN A 135 8.24 -13.19 24.92
#